data_AF-A0A6L7YC02-F1
#
_entry.id   AF-A0A6L7YC02-F1
#
_cell.length_a   1.000
_cell.length_b   1.000
_cell.length_c   1.000
_cell.angle_alpha   90.00
_cell.angle_beta   90.00
_cell.angle_gamma   90.00
#
_symmetry.space_group_name_H-M   'P 1'
#
loop_
_entity.id
_entity.type
_entity.pdbx_description
1 polymer ?
#
loop_
_entity_poly.entity_id
_entity_poly.type
_entity_poly.pdbx_seq_one_letter_code
_entity_poly.pdbx_strand_id
1 'polypeptide(L)'
;MGMRTYNATLDKLRAFVKESFDREWSEAEADSALIGWLDNRSVDVLGAFVDGRPIPSPQYSGVASEYLVNAFAKHALERDPEGFEFLQSVVKGAFLTNALLYPDLGAVNRRFASTEFYFDTPVLLRALGLSVPEQRTAATELLELLYASNAHLRCFRHTFDEMQSVLNAVTHQLQLGDVRYSFGETVNYLIDHGWTALDVEEIRIDLERRLEALHVAVEDTPPHQVELTLDESRLAELLDAEVGPGGYANPNARDKDVDSLTAIHRLRGGGHFVHLEDARAVFVTTNAAVARASSKYYRSEVGRHEIGATVPLCMLDWTLTTLVWVKQPTSAPDLPRARLIADISAGLTPSDALWVKYADEIDRLRERGDLSAERYGLLRYSMTARRALMDLTLGDEASFGPGTVQEVLRASEAAVRADVEAELEDAEAARGHAEVRIRATEAQLRDAETARGRAEDQATVSEAELLRVTARVDATAQSIARLVGRGAFVILFTAALVGSVISVLEFPWPVPRPIALSSALGFLVLLLMLANLVLGTTVQSLSRTVEYAIEKRLKSLLRRQFGVDPASRA
;
A
#
# COMPACT_ATOMS: atom_id res chain seq x y z
N MET A 1 -9.47 15.81 -27.95
CA MET A 1 -8.51 15.77 -26.83
C MET A 1 -7.31 14.89 -27.15
N GLY A 2 -7.50 13.69 -27.74
CA GLY A 2 -6.43 12.71 -28.03
C GLY A 2 -5.21 13.20 -28.84
N MET A 3 -5.40 13.88 -29.97
CA MET A 3 -4.27 14.22 -30.87
C MET A 3 -3.31 15.28 -30.29
N ARG A 4 -3.79 16.17 -29.41
CA ARG A 4 -2.93 17.14 -28.70
C ARG A 4 -2.10 16.47 -27.60
N THR A 5 -2.72 15.57 -26.84
CA THR A 5 -2.04 14.82 -25.78
C THR A 5 -1.04 13.81 -26.36
N TYR A 6 -1.36 13.22 -27.51
CA TYR A 6 -0.45 12.35 -28.26
C TYR A 6 0.82 13.09 -28.70
N ASN A 7 0.67 14.25 -29.38
CA ASN A 7 1.83 15.04 -29.80
C ASN A 7 2.66 15.52 -28.60
N ALA A 8 2.02 15.91 -27.49
CA ALA A 8 2.73 16.25 -26.26
C ALA A 8 3.52 15.06 -25.68
N THR A 9 2.99 13.84 -25.82
CA THR A 9 3.69 12.61 -25.39
C THR A 9 4.89 12.32 -26.29
N LEU A 10 4.77 12.52 -27.61
CA LEU A 10 5.88 12.40 -28.55
C LEU A 10 6.99 13.41 -28.24
N ASP A 11 6.64 14.66 -27.94
CA ASP A 11 7.62 15.68 -27.57
C ASP A 11 8.35 15.32 -26.26
N LYS A 12 7.61 14.83 -25.26
CA LYS A 12 8.19 14.33 -24.00
C LYS A 12 9.12 13.13 -24.22
N LEU A 13 8.72 12.17 -25.07
CA LEU A 13 9.54 11.02 -25.43
C LEU A 13 10.85 11.47 -26.09
N ARG A 14 10.79 12.40 -27.05
CA ARG A 14 11.97 12.93 -27.73
C ARG A 14 12.90 13.69 -26.79
N ALA A 15 12.34 14.50 -25.88
CA ALA A 15 13.11 15.19 -24.86
C ALA A 15 13.80 14.19 -23.93
N PHE A 16 13.08 13.18 -23.45
CA PHE A 16 13.62 12.13 -22.60
C PHE A 16 14.77 11.35 -23.27
N VAL A 17 14.60 10.94 -24.52
CA VAL A 17 15.64 10.20 -25.28
C VAL A 17 16.88 11.06 -25.48
N LYS A 18 16.70 12.36 -25.75
CA LYS A 18 17.82 13.31 -25.90
C LYS A 18 18.55 13.54 -24.57
N GLU A 19 17.82 13.80 -23.49
CA GLU A 19 18.40 14.14 -22.18
C GLU A 19 19.05 12.93 -21.51
N SER A 20 18.45 11.73 -21.64
CA SER A 20 18.89 10.53 -20.92
C SER A 20 19.88 9.67 -21.69
N PHE A 21 19.85 9.71 -23.04
CA PHE A 21 20.64 8.82 -23.89
C PHE A 21 21.45 9.55 -24.97
N ASP A 22 21.46 10.89 -24.98
CA ASP A 22 22.16 11.72 -25.98
C ASP A 22 21.83 11.34 -27.44
N ARG A 23 20.55 10.98 -27.68
CA ARG A 23 20.04 10.60 -29.01
C ARG A 23 18.96 11.57 -29.46
N GLU A 24 19.08 12.04 -30.70
CA GLU A 24 18.04 12.87 -31.31
C GLU A 24 17.12 12.01 -32.17
N TRP A 25 15.83 12.01 -31.83
CA TRP A 25 14.78 11.42 -32.65
C TRP A 25 14.01 12.50 -33.41
N SER A 26 13.79 12.24 -34.69
CA SER A 26 12.77 12.91 -35.48
C SER A 26 11.37 12.58 -34.94
N GLU A 27 10.39 13.41 -35.29
CA GLU A 27 8.98 13.15 -34.93
C GLU A 27 8.50 11.80 -35.49
N ALA A 28 8.88 11.47 -36.73
CA ALA A 28 8.53 10.21 -37.38
C ALA A 28 9.14 8.97 -36.70
N GLU A 29 10.39 9.07 -36.20
CA GLU A 29 11.02 7.98 -35.47
C GLU A 29 10.37 7.74 -34.11
N ALA A 30 10.08 8.82 -33.37
CA ALA A 30 9.39 8.74 -32.09
C ALA A 30 7.97 8.19 -32.24
N ASP A 31 7.26 8.62 -33.28
CA ASP A 31 5.92 8.14 -33.64
C ASP A 31 5.96 6.64 -33.98
N SER A 32 6.85 6.23 -34.88
CA SER A 32 7.01 4.82 -35.26
C SER A 32 7.42 3.92 -34.09
N ALA A 33 8.28 4.41 -33.19
CA ALA A 33 8.69 3.66 -32.00
C ALA A 33 7.54 3.49 -31.01
N LEU A 34 6.78 4.55 -30.74
CA LEU A 34 5.64 4.52 -29.83
C LEU A 34 4.49 3.66 -30.38
N ILE A 35 4.17 3.80 -31.67
CA ILE A 35 3.16 2.98 -32.35
C ILE A 35 3.60 1.52 -32.37
N GLY A 36 4.83 1.20 -32.78
CA GLY A 36 5.34 -0.17 -32.77
C GLY A 36 5.29 -0.81 -31.39
N TRP A 37 5.63 -0.05 -30.35
CA TRP A 37 5.53 -0.50 -28.96
C TRP A 37 4.08 -0.78 -28.51
N LEU A 38 3.10 0.02 -28.95
CA LEU A 38 1.67 -0.18 -28.71
C LEU A 38 1.07 -1.33 -29.53
N ASP A 39 1.45 -1.46 -30.80
CA ASP A 39 0.91 -2.47 -31.73
C ASP A 39 1.37 -3.88 -31.36
N ASN A 40 2.63 -4.03 -30.95
CA ASN A 40 3.14 -5.28 -30.36
C ASN A 40 2.33 -5.73 -29.14
N ARG A 41 1.62 -4.80 -28.49
CA ARG A 41 0.89 -5.02 -27.25
C ARG A 41 -0.62 -4.97 -27.39
N SER A 42 -1.25 -4.56 -28.50
CA SER A 42 -2.71 -4.32 -28.40
C SER A 42 -3.59 -4.56 -29.62
N VAL A 43 -3.34 -4.01 -30.81
CA VAL A 43 -4.40 -3.99 -31.86
C VAL A 43 -4.28 -5.13 -32.87
N ASP A 44 -3.05 -5.43 -33.27
CA ASP A 44 -2.77 -6.27 -34.42
C ASP A 44 -2.86 -7.79 -34.11
N VAL A 45 -2.50 -8.19 -32.89
CA VAL A 45 -2.56 -9.59 -32.43
C VAL A 45 -4.01 -10.07 -32.32
N LEU A 46 -4.92 -9.21 -31.84
CA LEU A 46 -6.33 -9.54 -31.67
C LEU A 46 -7.11 -9.40 -32.97
N GLY A 47 -6.85 -8.38 -33.78
CA GLY A 47 -7.38 -8.32 -35.15
C GLY A 47 -6.97 -9.54 -35.98
N ALA A 48 -5.72 -9.99 -35.85
CA ALA A 48 -5.28 -11.24 -36.47
C ALA A 48 -5.99 -12.47 -35.89
N PHE A 49 -6.18 -12.55 -34.58
CA PHE A 49 -6.96 -13.64 -33.96
C PHE A 49 -8.41 -13.68 -34.48
N VAL A 50 -9.08 -12.54 -34.48
CA VAL A 50 -10.49 -12.39 -34.87
C VAL A 50 -10.72 -12.59 -36.36
N ASP A 51 -9.81 -12.10 -37.21
CA ASP A 51 -9.87 -12.29 -38.66
C ASP A 51 -9.26 -13.62 -39.11
N GLY A 52 -8.72 -14.42 -38.17
CA GLY A 52 -8.02 -15.65 -38.49
C GLY A 52 -6.73 -15.43 -39.30
N ARG A 53 -6.10 -14.25 -39.24
CA ARG A 53 -4.81 -13.91 -39.88
C ARG A 53 -3.63 -14.26 -38.96
N PRO A 54 -2.41 -14.50 -39.50
CA PRO A 54 -1.24 -14.79 -38.66
C PRO A 54 -1.08 -13.68 -37.66
N ILE A 55 -0.83 -14.02 -36.38
CA ILE A 55 -0.40 -13.00 -35.42
C ILE A 55 0.80 -12.32 -36.10
N PRO A 56 0.71 -11.02 -36.40
CA PRO A 56 1.72 -10.36 -37.19
C PRO A 56 3.03 -10.40 -36.42
N SER A 57 4.13 -10.55 -37.16
CA SER A 57 5.43 -10.30 -36.57
C SER A 57 5.49 -8.82 -36.19
N PRO A 58 6.16 -8.47 -35.07
CA PRO A 58 6.39 -7.08 -34.70
C PRO A 58 6.80 -6.23 -35.90
N GLN A 59 6.07 -5.14 -36.16
CA GLN A 59 6.56 -4.14 -37.10
C GLN A 59 7.73 -3.45 -36.41
N TYR A 60 8.94 -3.73 -36.89
CA TYR A 60 10.20 -3.40 -36.23
C TYR A 60 10.29 -1.93 -35.78
N SER A 61 10.03 -1.66 -34.51
CA SER A 61 10.87 -0.77 -33.72
C SER A 61 12.00 -1.64 -33.19
N GLY A 62 13.25 -1.45 -33.62
CA GLY A 62 14.37 -2.32 -33.19
C GLY A 62 14.45 -2.45 -31.65
N VAL A 63 15.15 -3.47 -31.14
CA VAL A 63 15.29 -3.76 -29.69
C VAL A 63 15.62 -2.50 -28.88
N ALA A 64 16.53 -1.67 -29.41
CA ALA A 64 16.89 -0.38 -28.82
C ALA A 64 15.72 0.62 -28.72
N SER A 65 14.86 0.72 -29.74
CA SER A 65 13.68 1.60 -29.70
C SER A 65 12.66 1.11 -28.70
N GLU A 66 12.45 -0.22 -28.60
CA GLU A 66 11.57 -0.80 -27.59
C GLU A 66 12.08 -0.52 -26.18
N TYR A 67 13.39 -0.68 -25.93
CA TYR A 67 14.01 -0.31 -24.66
C TYR A 67 13.76 1.17 -24.31
N LEU A 68 14.02 2.07 -25.24
CA LEU A 68 13.86 3.52 -25.02
C LEU A 68 12.41 3.91 -24.70
N VAL A 69 11.43 3.31 -25.37
CA VAL A 69 10.00 3.56 -25.08
C VAL A 69 9.63 2.98 -23.70
N ASN A 70 10.10 1.79 -23.33
CA ASN A 70 9.88 1.24 -21.99
C ASN A 70 10.56 2.11 -20.91
N ALA A 71 11.77 2.60 -21.16
CA ALA A 71 12.49 3.50 -20.24
C ALA A 71 11.74 4.81 -20.06
N PHE A 72 11.21 5.38 -21.14
CA PHE A 72 10.33 6.55 -21.09
C PHE A 72 9.05 6.27 -20.30
N ALA A 73 8.38 5.15 -20.56
CA ALA A 73 7.15 4.80 -19.87
C ALA A 73 7.37 4.59 -18.35
N LYS A 74 8.50 3.98 -17.95
CA LYS A 74 8.93 3.92 -16.55
C LYS A 74 9.21 5.30 -15.97
N HIS A 75 9.93 6.15 -16.71
CA HIS A 75 10.18 7.52 -16.27
C HIS A 75 8.87 8.30 -16.06
N ALA A 76 7.91 8.17 -16.97
CA ALA A 76 6.58 8.77 -16.84
C ALA A 76 5.83 8.23 -15.63
N LEU A 77 5.87 6.91 -15.38
CA LEU A 77 5.27 6.29 -14.20
C LEU A 77 5.81 6.88 -12.89
N GLU A 78 7.12 7.17 -12.82
CA GLU A 78 7.79 7.67 -11.62
C GLU A 78 7.70 9.20 -11.44
N ARG A 79 7.72 9.97 -12.53
CA ARG A 79 7.94 11.43 -12.50
C ARG A 79 6.87 12.27 -13.21
N ASP A 80 6.00 11.66 -14.01
CA ASP A 80 4.94 12.34 -14.77
C ASP A 80 3.63 11.51 -14.75
N PRO A 81 2.92 11.46 -13.61
CA PRO A 81 1.69 10.67 -13.50
C PRO A 81 0.62 11.04 -14.54
N GLU A 82 0.53 12.31 -14.93
CA GLU A 82 -0.40 12.77 -15.98
C GLU A 82 -0.02 12.20 -17.36
N GLY A 83 1.28 12.18 -17.69
CA GLY A 83 1.79 11.55 -18.92
C GLY A 83 1.57 10.04 -18.93
N PHE A 84 1.75 9.37 -17.79
CA PHE A 84 1.49 7.92 -17.68
C PHE A 84 0.01 7.58 -17.83
N GLU A 85 -0.90 8.41 -17.30
CA GLU A 85 -2.35 8.24 -17.49
C GLU A 85 -2.76 8.28 -18.97
N PHE A 86 -2.04 9.03 -19.81
CA PHE A 86 -2.27 8.99 -21.26
C PHE A 86 -1.91 7.63 -21.85
N LEU A 87 -0.72 7.09 -21.56
CA LEU A 87 -0.31 5.75 -22.01
C LEU A 87 -1.32 4.68 -21.56
N GLN A 88 -1.73 4.75 -20.30
CA GLN A 88 -2.78 3.89 -19.74
C GLN A 88 -4.10 4.02 -20.51
N SER A 89 -4.52 5.25 -20.82
CA SER A 89 -5.76 5.51 -21.57
C SER A 89 -5.69 4.96 -23.00
N VAL A 90 -4.53 5.04 -23.66
CA VAL A 90 -4.32 4.46 -24.98
C VAL A 90 -4.41 2.95 -24.94
N VAL A 91 -3.75 2.30 -23.96
CA VAL A 91 -3.83 0.85 -23.77
C VAL A 91 -5.27 0.40 -23.48
N LYS A 92 -5.98 1.08 -22.56
CA LYS A 92 -7.41 0.81 -22.30
C LYS A 92 -8.26 1.00 -23.55
N GLY A 93 -8.00 2.06 -24.31
CA GLY A 93 -8.66 2.33 -25.59
C GLY A 93 -8.41 1.21 -26.61
N ALA A 94 -7.20 0.66 -26.66
CA ALA A 94 -6.88 -0.45 -27.52
C ALA A 94 -7.60 -1.75 -27.10
N PHE A 95 -7.68 -2.06 -25.80
CA PHE A 95 -8.49 -3.18 -25.28
C PHE A 95 -9.96 -3.04 -25.70
N LEU A 96 -10.53 -1.85 -25.56
CA LEU A 96 -11.92 -1.58 -25.94
C LEU A 96 -12.14 -1.58 -27.45
N THR A 97 -11.15 -1.14 -28.23
CA THR A 97 -11.22 -1.20 -29.70
C THR A 97 -11.23 -2.65 -30.17
N ASN A 98 -10.49 -3.54 -29.50
CA ASN A 98 -10.53 -4.98 -29.76
C ASN A 98 -11.91 -5.60 -29.45
N ALA A 99 -12.68 -5.02 -28.53
CA ALA A 99 -14.07 -5.41 -28.32
C ALA A 99 -14.95 -5.17 -29.56
N LEU A 100 -14.65 -4.13 -30.36
CA LEU A 100 -15.39 -3.81 -31.58
C LEU A 100 -15.09 -4.79 -32.71
N LEU A 101 -13.94 -5.47 -32.66
CA LEU A 101 -13.59 -6.53 -33.62
C LEU A 101 -14.40 -7.79 -33.35
N TYR A 102 -14.94 -8.00 -32.13
CA TYR A 102 -15.69 -9.21 -31.81
C TYR A 102 -16.90 -9.38 -32.74
N PRO A 103 -16.96 -10.46 -33.56
CA PRO A 103 -17.97 -10.60 -34.61
C PRO A 103 -19.41 -10.69 -34.08
N ASP A 104 -19.56 -11.08 -32.81
CA ASP A 104 -20.85 -11.23 -32.14
C ASP A 104 -20.80 -10.58 -30.75
N LEU A 105 -21.32 -9.34 -30.63
CA LEU A 105 -21.48 -8.66 -29.34
C LEU A 105 -22.44 -9.43 -28.40
N GLY A 106 -23.28 -10.32 -28.93
CA GLY A 106 -24.10 -11.25 -28.12
C GLY A 106 -23.29 -12.38 -27.47
N ALA A 107 -22.11 -12.70 -28.01
CA ALA A 107 -21.17 -13.66 -27.42
C ALA A 107 -20.47 -13.10 -26.17
N VAL A 108 -20.53 -11.80 -25.91
CA VAL A 108 -19.97 -11.17 -24.70
C VAL A 108 -20.54 -11.80 -23.42
N ASN A 109 -21.82 -12.21 -23.44
CA ASN A 109 -22.48 -12.89 -22.31
C ASN A 109 -22.14 -14.39 -22.20
N ARG A 110 -21.48 -15.00 -23.19
CA ARG A 110 -21.10 -16.42 -23.12
C ARG A 110 -19.96 -16.59 -22.11
N ARG A 111 -20.12 -17.61 -21.27
CA ARG A 111 -19.15 -18.06 -20.26
C ARG A 111 -18.33 -19.23 -20.80
N PHE A 112 -17.17 -19.49 -20.20
CA PHE A 112 -16.22 -20.52 -20.63
C PHE A 112 -16.50 -21.89 -20.01
N ALA A 113 -17.77 -22.21 -19.71
CA ALA A 113 -18.15 -23.44 -19.01
C ALA A 113 -17.77 -24.74 -19.76
N SER A 114 -17.54 -24.65 -21.06
CA SER A 114 -17.13 -25.77 -21.91
C SER A 114 -15.67 -25.68 -22.36
N THR A 115 -14.88 -24.74 -21.82
CA THR A 115 -13.49 -24.52 -22.21
C THR A 115 -12.55 -24.66 -21.02
N GLU A 116 -11.51 -25.45 -21.24
CA GLU A 116 -10.43 -25.67 -20.30
C GLU A 116 -9.18 -24.91 -20.77
N PHE A 117 -8.58 -24.11 -19.90
CA PHE A 117 -7.34 -23.37 -20.18
C PHE A 117 -6.17 -24.07 -19.50
N TYR A 118 -5.19 -24.48 -20.31
CA TYR A 118 -3.96 -25.11 -19.85
C TYR A 118 -2.85 -24.06 -19.83
N PHE A 119 -2.37 -23.72 -18.65
CA PHE A 119 -1.37 -22.67 -18.46
C PHE A 119 0.04 -23.23 -18.48
N ASP A 120 0.92 -22.49 -19.14
CA ASP A 120 2.36 -22.71 -19.21
C ASP A 120 3.08 -22.27 -17.92
N THR A 121 4.32 -22.76 -17.73
CA THR A 121 5.16 -22.54 -16.53
C THR A 121 5.27 -21.07 -16.13
N PRO A 122 5.61 -20.12 -17.03
CA PRO A 122 5.80 -18.72 -16.63
C PRO A 122 4.53 -18.06 -16.08
N VAL A 123 3.34 -18.39 -16.62
CA VAL A 123 2.07 -17.82 -16.16
C VAL A 123 1.80 -18.24 -14.71
N LEU A 124 2.02 -19.51 -14.40
CA LEU A 124 1.76 -20.08 -13.08
C LEU A 124 2.79 -19.61 -12.03
N LEU A 125 4.07 -19.53 -12.40
CA LEU A 125 5.10 -18.99 -11.49
C LEU A 125 4.79 -17.53 -11.11
N ARG A 126 4.35 -16.71 -12.08
CA ARG A 126 3.91 -15.33 -11.81
C ARG A 126 2.71 -15.29 -10.86
N ALA A 127 1.68 -16.08 -11.11
CA ALA A 127 0.49 -16.13 -10.26
C ALA A 127 0.79 -16.57 -8.81
N LEU A 128 1.79 -17.44 -8.62
CA LEU A 128 2.29 -17.86 -7.31
C LEU A 128 3.10 -16.77 -6.58
N GLY A 129 3.39 -15.65 -7.22
CA GLY A 129 4.19 -14.55 -6.67
C GLY A 129 5.69 -14.77 -6.76
N LEU A 130 6.14 -15.61 -7.69
CA LEU A 130 7.55 -15.86 -7.97
C LEU A 130 8.08 -14.94 -9.10
N SER A 131 7.56 -13.71 -9.13
CA SER A 131 7.83 -12.69 -10.13
C SER A 131 7.57 -11.31 -9.53
N VAL A 132 7.86 -10.24 -10.28
CA VAL A 132 7.57 -8.87 -9.83
C VAL A 132 6.06 -8.68 -9.53
N PRO A 133 5.69 -7.80 -8.57
CA PRO A 133 4.32 -7.67 -8.09
C PRO A 133 3.28 -7.40 -9.17
N GLU A 134 3.63 -6.64 -10.21
CA GLU A 134 2.72 -6.27 -11.30
C GLU A 134 2.42 -7.46 -12.21
N GLN A 135 3.42 -8.33 -12.44
CA GLN A 135 3.24 -9.59 -13.18
C GLN A 135 2.40 -10.58 -12.40
N ARG A 136 2.62 -10.65 -11.08
CA ARG A 136 1.77 -11.44 -10.18
C ARG A 136 0.33 -10.98 -10.28
N THR A 137 0.09 -9.68 -10.12
CA THR A 137 -1.25 -9.08 -10.18
C THR A 137 -1.93 -9.40 -11.51
N ALA A 138 -1.24 -9.18 -12.63
CA ALA A 138 -1.79 -9.46 -13.95
C ALA A 138 -2.11 -10.95 -14.16
N ALA A 139 -1.27 -11.86 -13.67
CA ALA A 139 -1.51 -13.29 -13.76
C ALA A 139 -2.66 -13.75 -12.85
N THR A 140 -2.70 -13.30 -11.60
CA THR A 140 -3.77 -13.67 -10.66
C THR A 140 -5.13 -13.14 -11.10
N GLU A 141 -5.20 -11.89 -11.56
CA GLU A 141 -6.44 -11.29 -12.06
C GLU A 141 -6.96 -12.00 -13.32
N LEU A 142 -6.08 -12.46 -14.22
CA LEU A 142 -6.47 -13.30 -15.35
C LEU A 142 -7.14 -14.62 -14.88
N LEU A 143 -6.50 -15.33 -13.95
CA LEU A 143 -7.03 -16.59 -13.42
C LEU A 143 -8.37 -16.37 -12.71
N GLU A 144 -8.49 -15.32 -11.90
CA GLU A 144 -9.71 -14.95 -11.20
C GLU A 144 -10.85 -14.61 -12.17
N LEU A 145 -10.58 -13.84 -13.23
CA LEU A 145 -11.57 -13.50 -14.25
C LEU A 145 -12.06 -14.73 -15.03
N LEU A 146 -11.15 -15.63 -15.38
CA LEU A 146 -11.49 -16.88 -16.07
C LEU A 146 -12.33 -17.79 -15.17
N TYR A 147 -11.93 -17.94 -13.90
CA TYR A 147 -12.68 -18.72 -12.91
C TYR A 147 -14.08 -18.13 -12.67
N ALA A 148 -14.20 -16.82 -12.49
CA ALA A 148 -15.48 -16.12 -12.37
C ALA A 148 -16.37 -16.27 -13.63
N SER A 149 -15.74 -16.52 -14.77
CA SER A 149 -16.38 -16.80 -16.05
C SER A 149 -16.65 -18.30 -16.29
N ASN A 150 -16.60 -19.12 -15.24
CA ASN A 150 -16.83 -20.57 -15.22
C ASN A 150 -15.83 -21.38 -16.06
N ALA A 151 -14.63 -20.86 -16.34
CA ALA A 151 -13.61 -21.63 -17.04
C ALA A 151 -12.99 -22.70 -16.12
N HIS A 152 -12.54 -23.80 -16.71
CA HIS A 152 -11.71 -24.78 -16.01
C HIS A 152 -10.24 -24.41 -16.19
N LEU A 153 -9.52 -24.19 -15.09
CA LEU A 153 -8.10 -23.84 -15.12
C LEU A 153 -7.27 -25.08 -14.85
N ARG A 154 -6.30 -25.36 -15.71
CA ARG A 154 -5.50 -26.58 -15.67
C ARG A 154 -4.05 -26.28 -16.01
N CYS A 155 -3.17 -27.22 -15.68
CA CYS A 155 -1.86 -27.33 -16.29
C CYS A 155 -1.53 -28.79 -16.55
N PHE A 156 -0.65 -29.06 -17.51
CA PHE A 156 -0.23 -30.43 -17.76
C PHE A 156 0.79 -30.88 -16.71
N ARG A 157 0.85 -32.19 -16.42
CA ARG A 157 1.81 -32.78 -15.49
C ARG A 157 3.26 -32.41 -15.85
N HIS A 158 3.62 -32.39 -17.13
CA HIS A 158 4.96 -31.98 -17.56
C HIS A 158 5.25 -30.49 -17.32
N THR A 159 4.24 -29.63 -17.33
CA THR A 159 4.36 -28.21 -16.92
C THR A 159 4.57 -28.12 -15.41
N PHE A 160 3.82 -28.90 -14.62
CA PHE A 160 4.03 -28.99 -13.17
C PHE A 160 5.45 -29.48 -12.82
N ASP A 161 5.94 -30.52 -13.50
CA ASP A 161 7.29 -31.06 -13.30
C ASP A 161 8.37 -30.06 -13.72
N GLU A 162 8.09 -29.22 -14.72
CA GLU A 162 8.95 -28.11 -15.09
C GLU A 162 9.02 -27.03 -14.01
N MET A 163 7.89 -26.64 -13.43
CA MET A 163 7.88 -25.73 -12.27
C MET A 163 8.70 -26.31 -11.11
N GLN A 164 8.55 -27.60 -10.80
CA GLN A 164 9.37 -28.28 -9.78
C GLN A 164 10.86 -28.21 -10.12
N SER A 165 11.20 -28.43 -11.39
CA SER A 165 12.58 -28.39 -11.88
C SER A 165 13.19 -26.99 -11.77
N VAL A 166 12.42 -25.94 -12.10
CA VAL A 166 12.82 -24.53 -11.94
C VAL A 166 13.09 -24.23 -10.47
N LEU A 167 12.15 -24.52 -9.57
CA LEU A 167 12.31 -24.26 -8.14
C LEU A 167 13.49 -25.04 -7.52
N ASN A 168 13.68 -26.29 -7.94
CA ASN A 168 14.82 -27.09 -7.51
C ASN A 168 16.16 -26.49 -7.98
N ALA A 169 16.23 -26.00 -9.23
CA ALA A 169 17.41 -25.32 -9.74
C ALA A 169 17.73 -24.05 -8.95
N VAL A 170 16.73 -23.23 -8.63
CA VAL A 170 16.88 -22.03 -7.79
C VAL A 170 17.40 -22.40 -6.40
N THR A 171 16.80 -23.40 -5.77
CA THR A 171 17.19 -23.87 -4.43
C THR A 171 18.66 -24.27 -4.40
N HIS A 172 19.11 -25.04 -5.39
CA HIS A 172 20.51 -25.44 -5.52
C HIS A 172 21.46 -24.25 -5.74
N GLN A 173 21.06 -23.27 -6.57
CA GLN A 173 21.86 -22.06 -6.82
C GLN A 173 22.01 -21.21 -5.55
N LEU A 174 20.93 -21.03 -4.79
CA LEU A 174 20.94 -20.31 -3.51
C LEU A 174 21.81 -21.03 -2.45
N GLN A 175 21.81 -22.37 -2.43
CA GLN A 175 22.65 -23.16 -1.50
C GLN A 175 24.14 -23.06 -1.80
N LEU A 176 24.52 -23.10 -3.08
CA LEU A 176 25.92 -23.02 -3.50
C LEU A 176 26.49 -21.60 -3.45
N GLY A 177 25.64 -20.58 -3.28
CA GLY A 177 26.03 -19.18 -3.49
C GLY A 177 26.50 -18.92 -4.92
N ASP A 178 26.07 -19.78 -5.84
CA ASP A 178 26.53 -19.84 -7.21
C ASP A 178 25.37 -19.50 -8.15
N VAL A 179 25.20 -18.20 -8.36
CA VAL A 179 24.19 -17.67 -9.29
C VAL A 179 24.70 -17.60 -10.73
N ARG A 180 25.87 -18.18 -11.04
CA ARG A 180 26.58 -18.02 -12.34
C ARG A 180 25.68 -18.24 -13.55
N TYR A 181 24.70 -19.15 -13.42
CA TYR A 181 23.75 -19.54 -14.46
C TYR A 181 22.29 -19.38 -14.01
N SER A 182 22.01 -18.41 -13.14
CA SER A 182 20.65 -18.03 -12.78
C SER A 182 19.97 -17.38 -13.98
N PHE A 183 19.17 -18.18 -14.69
CA PHE A 183 18.43 -17.78 -15.89
C PHE A 183 16.94 -17.80 -15.61
N GLY A 184 16.22 -16.87 -16.23
CA GLY A 184 14.79 -16.74 -16.09
C GLY A 184 14.36 -15.71 -15.05
N GLU A 185 13.25 -15.06 -15.38
CA GLU A 185 12.56 -14.01 -14.61
C GLU A 185 12.38 -14.39 -13.14
N THR A 186 11.89 -15.59 -12.87
CA THR A 186 11.66 -16.07 -11.49
C THR A 186 12.94 -16.17 -10.69
N VAL A 187 14.02 -16.68 -11.28
CA VAL A 187 15.28 -16.87 -10.56
C VAL A 187 15.87 -15.52 -10.18
N ASN A 188 15.88 -14.58 -11.13
CA ASN A 188 16.33 -13.21 -10.89
C ASN A 188 15.51 -12.55 -9.78
N TYR A 189 14.18 -12.61 -9.87
CA TYR A 189 13.29 -12.02 -8.88
C TYR A 189 13.58 -12.53 -7.46
N LEU A 190 13.67 -13.85 -7.27
CA LEU A 190 13.87 -14.45 -5.95
C LEU A 190 15.23 -14.05 -5.34
N ILE A 191 16.29 -14.04 -6.16
CA ILE A 191 17.62 -13.61 -5.72
C ILE A 191 17.61 -12.12 -5.35
N ASP A 192 17.07 -11.27 -6.22
CA ASP A 192 17.06 -9.82 -6.05
C ASP A 192 16.25 -9.39 -4.81
N HIS A 193 15.27 -10.22 -4.38
CA HIS A 193 14.44 -9.97 -3.20
C HIS A 193 14.91 -10.74 -1.95
N GLY A 194 16.11 -11.34 -1.99
CA GLY A 194 16.74 -11.95 -0.82
C GLY A 194 16.08 -13.24 -0.32
N TRP A 195 15.39 -13.98 -1.19
CA TRP A 195 14.79 -15.26 -0.84
C TRP A 195 15.88 -16.29 -0.50
N THR A 196 15.61 -17.12 0.50
CA THR A 196 16.51 -18.21 0.90
C THR A 196 16.12 -19.52 0.23
N ALA A 197 17.05 -20.47 0.20
CA ALA A 197 16.78 -21.81 -0.30
C ALA A 197 15.62 -22.50 0.46
N LEU A 198 15.44 -22.19 1.75
CA LEU A 198 14.33 -22.73 2.55
C LEU A 198 12.98 -22.16 2.11
N ASP A 199 12.93 -20.86 1.78
CA ASP A 199 11.70 -20.20 1.32
C ASP A 199 11.22 -20.80 -0.02
N VAL A 200 12.17 -21.04 -0.94
CA VAL A 200 11.87 -21.65 -2.24
C VAL A 200 11.45 -23.12 -2.09
N GLU A 201 12.11 -23.86 -1.21
CA GLU A 201 11.80 -25.27 -0.94
C GLU A 201 10.40 -25.43 -0.31
N GLU A 202 9.98 -24.50 0.56
CA GLU A 202 8.62 -24.48 1.11
C GLU A 202 7.57 -24.37 -0.02
N ILE A 203 7.80 -23.46 -0.99
CA ILE A 203 6.91 -23.31 -2.14
C ILE A 203 6.89 -24.58 -2.99
N ARG A 204 8.05 -25.20 -3.20
CA ARG A 204 8.21 -26.42 -3.99
C ARG A 204 7.46 -27.62 -3.38
N ILE A 205 7.54 -27.79 -2.07
CA ILE A 205 6.83 -28.87 -1.34
C ILE A 205 5.31 -28.66 -1.43
N ASP A 206 4.85 -27.43 -1.29
CA ASP A 206 3.42 -27.08 -1.32
C ASP A 206 2.89 -26.74 -2.71
N LEU A 207 3.65 -27.00 -3.78
CA LEU A 207 3.36 -26.45 -5.11
C LEU A 207 1.96 -26.83 -5.62
N GLU A 208 1.58 -28.10 -5.52
CA GLU A 208 0.28 -28.59 -5.98
C GLU A 208 -0.87 -27.95 -5.18
N ARG A 209 -0.75 -27.90 -3.85
CA ARG A 209 -1.71 -27.21 -2.97
C ARG A 209 -1.85 -25.72 -3.29
N ARG A 210 -0.76 -25.06 -3.66
CA ARG A 210 -0.76 -23.64 -4.05
C ARG A 210 -1.41 -23.42 -5.42
N LEU A 211 -1.23 -24.33 -6.37
CA LEU A 211 -1.95 -24.32 -7.64
C LEU A 211 -3.46 -24.54 -7.46
N GLU A 212 -3.85 -25.48 -6.59
CA GLU A 212 -5.26 -25.70 -6.23
C GLU A 212 -5.91 -24.45 -5.62
N ALA A 213 -5.15 -23.70 -4.79
CA ALA A 213 -5.61 -22.42 -4.24
C ALA A 213 -5.81 -21.33 -5.30
N LEU A 214 -5.15 -21.45 -6.46
CA LEU A 214 -5.37 -20.64 -7.66
C LEU A 214 -6.45 -21.25 -8.58
N HIS A 215 -7.15 -22.29 -8.14
CA HIS A 215 -8.13 -23.06 -8.89
C HIS A 215 -7.56 -23.81 -10.12
N VAL A 216 -6.24 -24.02 -10.17
CA VAL A 216 -5.55 -24.73 -11.25
C VAL A 216 -5.38 -26.20 -10.88
N ALA A 217 -5.96 -27.10 -11.67
CA ALA A 217 -5.79 -28.56 -11.52
C ALA A 217 -4.64 -29.09 -12.38
N VAL A 218 -3.84 -30.01 -11.85
CA VAL A 218 -2.78 -30.69 -12.61
C VAL A 218 -3.35 -31.94 -13.29
N GLU A 219 -3.23 -32.04 -14.61
CA GLU A 219 -3.77 -33.13 -15.42
C GLU A 219 -2.69 -33.78 -16.30
N ASP A 220 -2.81 -35.08 -16.54
CA ASP A 220 -1.96 -35.75 -17.52
C ASP A 220 -2.38 -35.39 -18.95
N THR A 221 -1.45 -35.53 -19.90
CA THR A 221 -1.78 -35.38 -21.32
C THR A 221 -2.71 -36.53 -21.75
N PRO A 222 -3.69 -36.28 -22.64
CA PRO A 222 -4.55 -37.34 -23.13
C PRO A 222 -3.73 -38.37 -23.92
N PRO A 223 -4.10 -39.66 -23.85
CA PRO A 223 -3.38 -40.73 -24.55
C PRO A 223 -3.37 -40.48 -26.06
N HIS A 224 -2.28 -40.85 -26.73
CA HIS A 224 -2.17 -40.72 -28.17
C HIS A 224 -3.22 -41.59 -28.88
N GLN A 225 -3.93 -40.97 -29.83
CA GLN A 225 -4.92 -41.62 -30.67
C GLN A 225 -4.49 -41.46 -32.13
N VAL A 226 -4.41 -42.57 -32.87
CA VAL A 226 -3.93 -42.58 -34.27
C VAL A 226 -4.74 -41.63 -35.15
N GLU A 227 -6.07 -41.58 -34.94
CA GLU A 227 -7.00 -40.74 -35.70
C GLU A 227 -6.84 -39.23 -35.42
N LEU A 228 -6.21 -38.85 -34.30
CA LEU A 228 -6.00 -37.46 -33.87
C LEU A 228 -4.51 -37.10 -33.85
N THR A 229 -3.68 -37.83 -34.60
CA THR A 229 -2.24 -37.59 -34.66
C THR A 229 -1.96 -36.46 -35.63
N LEU A 230 -1.21 -35.46 -35.15
CA LEU A 230 -0.71 -34.35 -35.95
C LEU A 230 0.71 -34.68 -36.47
N ASP A 231 1.13 -34.01 -37.54
CA ASP A 231 2.54 -34.01 -37.96
C ASP A 231 3.39 -33.21 -36.95
N GLU A 232 3.86 -33.91 -35.92
CA GLU A 232 4.69 -33.39 -34.84
C GLU A 232 6.04 -32.86 -35.35
N SER A 233 6.60 -33.49 -36.40
CA SER A 233 7.88 -33.08 -36.98
C SER A 233 7.78 -31.70 -37.63
N ARG A 234 6.73 -31.49 -38.43
CA ARG A 234 6.45 -30.19 -39.04
C ARG A 234 6.10 -29.12 -38.00
N LEU A 235 5.40 -29.48 -36.92
CA LEU A 235 5.13 -28.56 -35.83
C LEU A 235 6.43 -28.13 -35.13
N ALA A 236 7.35 -29.06 -34.86
CA ALA A 236 8.66 -28.79 -34.29
C ALA A 236 9.50 -27.86 -35.19
N GLU A 237 9.51 -28.10 -36.51
CA GLU A 237 10.20 -27.23 -37.48
C GLU A 237 9.65 -25.80 -37.47
N LEU A 238 8.32 -25.63 -37.39
CA LEU A 238 7.71 -24.32 -37.28
C LEU A 238 8.02 -23.63 -35.96
N LEU A 239 8.07 -24.38 -34.85
CA LEU A 239 8.48 -23.85 -33.56
C LEU A 239 9.92 -23.31 -33.62
N ASP A 240 10.85 -24.10 -34.14
CA ASP A 240 12.25 -23.67 -34.32
C ASP A 240 12.36 -22.43 -35.23
N ALA A 241 11.60 -22.38 -36.33
CA ALA A 241 11.59 -21.24 -37.24
C ALA A 241 11.05 -19.95 -36.61
N GLU A 242 10.03 -20.03 -35.74
CA GLU A 242 9.44 -18.85 -35.09
C GLU A 242 10.27 -18.31 -33.93
N VAL A 243 11.08 -19.15 -33.27
CA VAL A 243 12.04 -18.73 -32.24
C VAL A 243 13.18 -17.93 -32.87
N GLY A 244 13.55 -18.24 -34.11
CA GLY A 244 14.47 -17.44 -34.92
C GLY A 244 15.82 -18.13 -35.14
N PRO A 245 16.88 -17.37 -35.52
CA PRO A 245 18.18 -17.94 -35.84
C PRO A 245 18.78 -18.70 -34.67
N GLY A 246 18.90 -20.03 -34.79
CA GLY A 246 19.41 -20.92 -33.74
C GLY A 246 18.34 -21.85 -33.13
N GLY A 247 17.05 -21.61 -33.40
CA GLY A 247 15.94 -22.44 -32.91
C GLY A 247 15.90 -22.55 -31.38
N TYR A 248 15.24 -23.59 -30.89
CA TYR A 248 15.27 -23.91 -29.46
C TYR A 248 16.69 -24.33 -29.03
N ALA A 249 17.25 -23.61 -28.05
CA ALA A 249 18.54 -24.00 -27.45
C ALA A 249 18.45 -25.36 -26.72
N ASN A 250 17.27 -25.71 -26.20
CA ASN A 250 17.00 -26.97 -25.52
C ASN A 250 15.94 -27.79 -26.28
N PRO A 251 16.32 -28.92 -26.92
CA PRO A 251 15.38 -29.79 -27.63
C PRO A 251 14.24 -30.29 -26.73
N ASN A 252 14.49 -30.55 -25.45
CA ASN A 252 13.45 -31.02 -24.53
C ASN A 252 12.36 -29.96 -24.30
N ALA A 253 12.71 -28.67 -24.34
CA ALA A 253 11.73 -27.59 -24.22
C ALA A 253 10.82 -27.54 -25.46
N ARG A 254 11.40 -27.72 -26.66
CA ARG A 254 10.65 -27.82 -27.90
C ARG A 254 9.69 -29.01 -27.89
N ASP A 255 10.18 -30.18 -27.49
CA ASP A 255 9.38 -31.41 -27.49
C ASP A 255 8.21 -31.31 -26.49
N LYS A 256 8.40 -30.66 -25.34
CA LYS A 256 7.31 -30.32 -24.41
C LYS A 256 6.27 -29.36 -25.00
N ASP A 257 6.71 -28.35 -25.76
CA ASP A 257 5.78 -27.45 -26.45
C ASP A 257 4.96 -28.22 -27.49
N VAL A 258 5.59 -29.12 -28.26
CA VAL A 258 4.90 -30.03 -29.19
C VAL A 258 3.88 -30.91 -28.45
N ASP A 259 4.28 -31.54 -27.35
CA ASP A 259 3.40 -32.39 -26.54
C ASP A 259 2.19 -31.61 -26.01
N SER A 260 2.40 -30.39 -25.53
CA SER A 260 1.34 -29.50 -25.04
C SER A 260 0.35 -29.16 -26.15
N LEU A 261 0.85 -28.75 -27.32
CA LEU A 261 0.01 -28.34 -28.45
C LEU A 261 -0.79 -29.52 -29.02
N THR A 262 -0.16 -30.69 -29.15
CA THR A 262 -0.84 -31.88 -29.66
C THR A 262 -1.83 -32.45 -28.64
N ALA A 263 -1.55 -32.32 -27.34
CA ALA A 263 -2.50 -32.65 -26.27
C ALA A 263 -3.76 -31.80 -26.36
N ILE A 264 -3.65 -30.49 -26.61
CA ILE A 264 -4.82 -29.63 -26.84
C ILE A 264 -5.64 -30.13 -28.04
N HIS A 265 -4.99 -30.50 -29.15
CA HIS A 265 -5.69 -31.03 -30.32
C HIS A 265 -6.48 -32.31 -30.00
N ARG A 266 -5.89 -33.20 -29.18
CA ARG A 266 -6.55 -34.43 -28.71
C ARG A 266 -7.71 -34.12 -27.75
N LEU A 267 -7.55 -33.20 -26.81
CA LEU A 267 -8.64 -32.75 -25.91
C LEU A 267 -9.81 -32.11 -26.67
N ARG A 268 -9.50 -31.45 -27.79
CA ARG A 268 -10.50 -30.93 -28.72
C ARG A 268 -11.23 -32.02 -29.51
N GLY A 269 -10.74 -33.25 -29.50
CA GLY A 269 -11.24 -34.35 -30.33
C GLY A 269 -11.02 -34.10 -31.82
N GLY A 270 -9.94 -33.39 -32.18
CA GLY A 270 -9.64 -32.99 -33.56
C GLY A 270 -10.53 -31.87 -34.12
N GLY A 271 -11.49 -31.37 -33.35
CA GLY A 271 -12.47 -30.39 -33.81
C GLY A 271 -11.92 -28.98 -34.02
N HIS A 272 -12.54 -28.25 -34.95
CA HIS A 272 -12.28 -26.83 -35.20
C HIS A 272 -13.39 -25.97 -34.60
N PHE A 273 -13.01 -24.89 -33.94
CA PHE A 273 -13.92 -24.02 -33.21
C PHE A 273 -13.76 -22.58 -33.66
N VAL A 274 -14.90 -21.88 -33.79
CA VAL A 274 -14.95 -20.46 -34.15
C VAL A 274 -15.00 -19.58 -32.91
N HIS A 275 -15.67 -20.05 -31.85
CA HIS A 275 -15.81 -19.34 -30.59
C HIS A 275 -14.86 -19.92 -29.53
N LEU A 276 -14.23 -19.05 -28.75
CA LEU A 276 -13.28 -19.43 -27.70
C LEU A 276 -13.97 -20.18 -26.55
N GLU A 277 -15.22 -19.84 -26.28
CA GLU A 277 -16.09 -20.40 -25.24
C GLU A 277 -16.51 -21.85 -25.51
N ASP A 278 -16.40 -22.28 -26.77
CA ASP A 278 -16.75 -23.63 -27.22
C ASP A 278 -15.50 -24.47 -27.53
N ALA A 279 -14.30 -23.90 -27.41
CA ALA A 279 -13.06 -24.45 -27.93
C ALA A 279 -12.56 -25.72 -27.21
N ARG A 280 -13.24 -26.17 -26.15
CA ARG A 280 -12.91 -27.33 -25.30
C ARG A 280 -11.62 -27.22 -24.52
N ALA A 281 -10.50 -26.94 -25.19
CA ALA A 281 -9.19 -26.82 -24.56
C ALA A 281 -8.36 -25.75 -25.27
N VAL A 282 -7.59 -24.95 -24.55
CA VAL A 282 -6.67 -23.95 -25.12
C VAL A 282 -5.40 -23.90 -24.28
N PHE A 283 -4.23 -23.95 -24.93
CA PHE A 283 -2.96 -23.72 -24.24
C PHE A 283 -2.66 -22.21 -24.14
N VAL A 284 -2.19 -21.77 -22.98
CA VAL A 284 -1.94 -20.35 -22.67
C VAL A 284 -0.49 -20.19 -22.26
N THR A 285 0.26 -19.40 -23.04
CA THR A 285 1.70 -19.18 -22.82
C THR A 285 2.04 -17.69 -22.85
N THR A 286 3.20 -17.32 -22.32
CA THR A 286 3.81 -16.01 -22.51
C THR A 286 4.71 -15.97 -23.75
N ASN A 287 4.97 -17.11 -24.37
CA ASN A 287 5.88 -17.23 -25.51
C ASN A 287 5.15 -16.95 -26.85
N ALA A 288 5.39 -15.77 -27.40
CA ALA A 288 4.78 -15.36 -28.67
C ALA A 288 5.21 -16.22 -29.87
N ALA A 289 6.41 -16.82 -29.85
CA ALA A 289 6.86 -17.72 -30.90
C ALA A 289 6.03 -19.01 -30.91
N VAL A 290 5.77 -19.60 -29.75
CA VAL A 290 4.91 -20.79 -29.61
C VAL A 290 3.49 -20.50 -30.10
N ALA A 291 2.88 -19.39 -29.67
CA ALA A 291 1.55 -18.99 -30.11
C ALA A 291 1.49 -18.76 -31.64
N ARG A 292 2.51 -18.12 -32.22
CA ARG A 292 2.61 -17.93 -33.69
C ARG A 292 2.78 -19.24 -34.43
N ALA A 293 3.70 -20.10 -34.00
CA ALA A 293 3.98 -21.39 -34.64
C ALA A 293 2.74 -22.27 -34.62
N SER A 294 2.08 -22.38 -33.46
CA SER A 294 0.81 -23.08 -33.27
C SER A 294 -0.27 -22.54 -34.22
N SER A 295 -0.42 -21.22 -34.30
CA SER A 295 -1.42 -20.59 -35.16
C SER A 295 -1.15 -20.80 -36.66
N LYS A 296 0.13 -20.78 -37.08
CA LYS A 296 0.54 -21.07 -38.48
C LYS A 296 0.33 -22.54 -38.83
N TYR A 297 0.77 -23.43 -37.95
CA TYR A 297 0.61 -24.88 -38.10
C TYR A 297 -0.86 -25.25 -38.24
N TYR A 298 -1.67 -24.89 -37.24
CA TYR A 298 -3.06 -25.29 -37.16
C TYR A 298 -3.84 -24.87 -38.42
N ARG A 299 -3.60 -23.66 -38.92
CA ARG A 299 -4.23 -23.18 -40.16
C ARG A 299 -3.78 -23.89 -41.42
N SER A 300 -2.54 -24.34 -41.48
CA SER A 300 -2.08 -25.12 -42.62
C SER A 300 -2.74 -26.49 -42.68
N GLU A 301 -3.15 -27.04 -41.53
CA GLU A 301 -3.87 -28.32 -41.43
C GLU A 301 -5.37 -28.18 -41.73
N VAL A 302 -6.03 -27.08 -41.31
CA VAL A 302 -7.48 -26.86 -41.52
C VAL A 302 -7.85 -26.50 -42.97
N GLY A 303 -6.88 -26.03 -43.78
CA GLY A 303 -7.11 -25.57 -45.15
C GLY A 303 -7.76 -24.17 -45.19
N ARG A 304 -7.26 -23.29 -46.10
CA ARG A 304 -7.64 -21.86 -46.17
C ARG A 304 -9.08 -21.57 -46.64
N HIS A 305 -9.84 -22.55 -47.10
CA HIS A 305 -11.01 -22.32 -47.97
C HIS A 305 -12.38 -22.68 -47.38
N GLU A 306 -12.48 -23.31 -46.20
CA GLU A 306 -13.78 -23.85 -45.74
C GLU A 306 -14.28 -23.32 -44.39
N ILE A 307 -13.43 -22.69 -43.56
CA ILE A 307 -13.83 -22.24 -42.22
C ILE A 307 -13.20 -20.86 -41.97
N GLY A 308 -13.99 -19.91 -41.45
CA GLY A 308 -13.51 -18.57 -41.07
C GLY A 308 -12.46 -18.57 -39.95
N ALA A 309 -12.35 -17.49 -39.19
CA ALA A 309 -11.41 -17.41 -38.08
C ALA A 309 -11.62 -18.57 -37.08
N THR A 310 -10.59 -19.43 -36.94
CA THR A 310 -10.59 -20.57 -36.03
C THR A 310 -9.75 -20.26 -34.80
N VAL A 311 -10.19 -20.72 -33.64
CA VAL A 311 -9.46 -20.59 -32.39
C VAL A 311 -8.18 -21.45 -32.47
N PRO A 312 -6.97 -20.86 -32.34
CA PRO A 312 -5.72 -21.61 -32.38
C PRO A 312 -5.61 -22.58 -31.20
N LEU A 313 -4.72 -23.57 -31.29
CA LEU A 313 -4.44 -24.50 -30.18
C LEU A 313 -3.80 -23.79 -28.98
N CYS A 314 -2.99 -22.76 -29.27
CA CYS A 314 -2.31 -21.95 -28.27
C CYS A 314 -2.57 -20.46 -28.48
N MET A 315 -2.64 -19.72 -27.38
CA MET A 315 -2.75 -18.26 -27.38
C MET A 315 -1.85 -17.63 -26.31
N LEU A 316 -1.54 -16.35 -26.51
CA LEU A 316 -0.81 -15.57 -25.51
C LEU A 316 -1.71 -15.27 -24.31
N ASP A 317 -1.12 -15.30 -23.12
CA ASP A 317 -1.75 -14.85 -21.88
C ASP A 317 -2.37 -13.47 -22.03
N TRP A 318 -1.65 -12.53 -22.66
CA TRP A 318 -2.12 -11.18 -22.94
C TRP A 318 -3.38 -11.16 -23.84
N THR A 319 -3.38 -11.97 -24.90
CA THR A 319 -4.52 -12.07 -25.83
C THR A 319 -5.74 -12.56 -25.06
N LEU A 320 -5.59 -13.60 -24.24
CA LEU A 320 -6.66 -14.13 -23.41
C LEU A 320 -7.15 -13.10 -22.37
N THR A 321 -6.24 -12.44 -21.67
CA THR A 321 -6.54 -11.37 -20.72
C THR A 321 -7.41 -10.30 -21.34
N THR A 322 -7.02 -9.80 -22.52
CA THR A 322 -7.79 -8.77 -23.22
C THR A 322 -9.20 -9.26 -23.56
N LEU A 323 -9.33 -10.49 -24.06
CA LEU A 323 -10.62 -11.07 -24.44
C LEU A 323 -11.56 -11.24 -23.25
N VAL A 324 -11.04 -11.71 -22.12
CA VAL A 324 -11.82 -11.93 -20.90
C VAL A 324 -12.16 -10.59 -20.25
N TRP A 325 -11.20 -9.66 -20.19
CA TRP A 325 -11.41 -8.33 -19.61
C TRP A 325 -12.49 -7.55 -20.35
N VAL A 326 -12.49 -7.59 -21.69
CA VAL A 326 -13.52 -6.93 -22.52
C VAL A 326 -14.94 -7.40 -22.16
N LYS A 327 -15.10 -8.66 -21.73
CA LYS A 327 -16.40 -9.18 -21.30
C LYS A 327 -16.85 -8.63 -19.95
N GLN A 328 -15.92 -8.26 -19.07
CA GLN A 328 -16.19 -7.85 -17.69
C GLN A 328 -15.25 -6.71 -17.22
N PRO A 329 -15.21 -5.55 -17.91
CA PRO A 329 -14.19 -4.52 -17.68
C PRO A 329 -14.26 -3.88 -16.28
N THR A 330 -15.43 -3.95 -15.64
CA THR A 330 -15.66 -3.45 -14.27
C THR A 330 -15.18 -4.41 -13.18
N SER A 331 -14.92 -5.68 -13.50
CA SER A 331 -14.50 -6.69 -12.50
C SER A 331 -13.01 -6.62 -12.19
N ALA A 332 -12.20 -6.11 -13.11
CA ALA A 332 -10.77 -5.87 -12.91
C ALA A 332 -10.34 -4.56 -13.60
N PRO A 333 -10.73 -3.38 -13.07
CA PRO A 333 -10.51 -2.09 -13.73
C PRO A 333 -9.02 -1.70 -13.85
N ASP A 334 -8.18 -2.25 -12.98
CA ASP A 334 -6.74 -1.95 -12.92
C ASP A 334 -5.87 -2.97 -13.70
N LEU A 335 -6.46 -4.05 -14.22
CA LEU A 335 -5.74 -5.08 -14.98
C LEU A 335 -4.95 -4.53 -16.18
N PRO A 336 -5.52 -3.62 -17.03
CA PRO A 336 -4.73 -3.03 -18.12
C PRO A 336 -3.52 -2.23 -17.61
N ARG A 337 -3.65 -1.58 -16.44
CA ARG A 337 -2.55 -0.83 -15.82
C ARG A 337 -1.48 -1.77 -15.28
N ALA A 338 -1.87 -2.78 -14.49
CA ALA A 338 -0.93 -3.75 -13.94
C ALA A 338 -0.15 -4.47 -15.06
N ARG A 339 -0.84 -4.86 -16.12
CA ARG A 339 -0.23 -5.53 -17.27
C ARG A 339 0.72 -4.60 -18.05
N LEU A 340 0.35 -3.34 -18.24
CA LEU A 340 1.24 -2.34 -18.84
C LEU A 340 2.55 -2.19 -18.05
N ILE A 341 2.47 -2.09 -16.71
CA ILE A 341 3.67 -1.97 -15.87
C ILE A 341 4.50 -3.25 -15.91
N ALA A 342 3.86 -4.42 -15.90
CA ALA A 342 4.54 -5.71 -16.06
C ALA A 342 5.34 -5.80 -17.37
N ASP A 343 4.79 -5.30 -18.48
CA ASP A 343 5.46 -5.27 -19.78
C ASP A 343 6.61 -4.27 -19.82
N ILE A 344 6.44 -3.10 -19.19
CA ILE A 344 7.50 -2.11 -19.05
C ILE A 344 8.68 -2.72 -18.28
N SER A 345 8.40 -3.37 -17.14
CA SER A 345 9.41 -4.04 -16.32
C SER A 345 10.16 -5.15 -17.07
N ALA A 346 9.43 -5.97 -17.84
CA ALA A 346 10.04 -7.01 -18.67
C ALA A 346 10.94 -6.42 -19.77
N GLY A 347 10.51 -5.34 -20.43
CA GLY A 347 11.29 -4.65 -21.46
C GLY A 347 12.54 -3.92 -20.96
N LEU A 348 12.67 -3.75 -19.64
CA LEU A 348 13.82 -3.12 -18.98
C LEU A 348 14.78 -4.12 -18.35
N THR A 349 14.55 -5.41 -18.54
CA THR A 349 15.40 -6.50 -18.05
C THR A 349 16.20 -7.07 -19.22
N PRO A 350 17.48 -7.45 -19.04
CA PRO A 350 18.27 -8.05 -20.11
C PRO A 350 17.67 -9.38 -20.57
N SER A 351 17.79 -9.65 -21.87
CA SER A 351 17.52 -10.99 -22.41
C SER A 351 18.52 -12.01 -21.85
N ASP A 352 18.13 -13.28 -21.82
CA ASP A 352 19.02 -14.36 -21.36
C ASP A 352 20.33 -14.37 -22.15
N ALA A 353 20.28 -14.14 -23.47
CA ALA A 353 21.46 -14.12 -24.33
C ALA A 353 22.43 -12.96 -23.99
N LEU A 354 21.91 -11.75 -23.76
CA LEU A 354 22.71 -10.61 -23.33
C LEU A 354 23.30 -10.83 -21.94
N TRP A 355 22.51 -11.41 -21.02
CA TRP A 355 22.95 -11.70 -19.66
C TRP A 355 24.06 -12.76 -19.62
N VAL A 356 23.99 -13.81 -20.43
CA VAL A 356 25.05 -14.81 -20.58
C VAL A 356 26.36 -14.15 -21.00
N LYS A 357 26.33 -13.35 -22.07
CA LYS A 357 27.53 -12.63 -22.55
C LYS A 357 28.15 -11.75 -21.47
N TYR A 358 27.31 -11.05 -20.71
CA TYR A 358 27.74 -10.20 -19.61
C TYR A 358 28.37 -11.00 -18.46
N ALA A 359 27.71 -12.07 -18.01
CA ALA A 359 28.20 -12.93 -16.94
C ALA A 359 29.53 -13.61 -17.32
N ASP A 360 29.63 -14.15 -18.53
CA ASP A 360 30.85 -14.79 -19.04
C ASP A 360 32.04 -13.82 -19.07
N GLU A 361 31.82 -12.56 -19.47
CA GLU A 361 32.90 -11.57 -19.51
C GLU A 361 33.32 -11.12 -18.11
N ILE A 362 32.38 -11.00 -17.15
CA ILE A 362 32.72 -10.73 -15.75
C ILE A 362 33.59 -11.86 -15.18
N ASP A 363 33.22 -13.11 -15.44
CA ASP A 363 33.98 -14.27 -14.96
C ASP A 363 35.39 -14.30 -15.57
N ARG A 364 35.52 -14.06 -16.87
CA ARG A 364 36.84 -13.92 -17.52
C ARG A 364 37.70 -12.81 -16.92
N LEU A 365 37.11 -11.67 -16.56
CA LEU A 365 37.84 -10.58 -15.91
C LEU A 365 38.28 -10.96 -14.49
N ARG A 366 37.46 -11.70 -13.75
CA ARG A 366 37.82 -12.23 -12.42
C ARG A 366 38.94 -13.27 -12.51
N GLU A 367 38.86 -14.20 -13.45
CA GLU A 367 39.88 -15.24 -13.65
C GLU A 367 41.24 -14.65 -14.03
N ARG A 368 41.26 -13.53 -14.77
CA ARG A 368 42.47 -12.76 -15.08
C ARG A 368 43.01 -11.94 -13.91
N GLY A 369 42.24 -11.78 -12.84
CA GLY A 369 42.60 -10.96 -11.67
C GLY A 369 42.30 -9.47 -11.83
N ASP A 370 41.55 -9.07 -12.87
CA ASP A 370 41.21 -7.67 -13.16
C ASP A 370 40.03 -7.16 -12.31
N LEU A 371 39.33 -8.04 -11.59
CA LEU A 371 38.20 -7.73 -10.71
C LEU A 371 38.43 -8.21 -9.27
N SER A 372 38.21 -7.32 -8.31
CA SER A 372 38.13 -7.68 -6.90
C SER A 372 36.83 -8.43 -6.59
N ALA A 373 36.79 -9.16 -5.47
CA ALA A 373 35.59 -9.87 -5.04
C ALA A 373 34.38 -8.94 -4.80
N GLU A 374 34.63 -7.72 -4.30
CA GLU A 374 33.60 -6.70 -4.09
C GLU A 374 33.02 -6.20 -5.42
N ARG A 375 33.88 -5.84 -6.39
CA ARG A 375 33.45 -5.40 -7.72
C ARG A 375 32.74 -6.49 -8.49
N TYR A 376 33.21 -7.73 -8.34
CA TYR A 376 32.51 -8.90 -8.87
C TYR A 376 31.10 -9.00 -8.28
N GLY A 377 30.97 -8.84 -6.96
CA GLY A 377 29.67 -8.84 -6.29
C GLY A 377 28.74 -7.73 -6.81
N LEU A 378 29.26 -6.50 -6.93
CA LEU A 378 28.50 -5.37 -7.47
C LEU A 378 27.97 -5.66 -8.88
N LEU A 379 28.83 -6.11 -9.78
CA LEU A 379 28.46 -6.40 -11.17
C LEU A 379 27.46 -7.56 -11.27
N ARG A 380 27.60 -8.58 -10.39
CA ARG A 380 26.82 -9.81 -10.51
C ARG A 380 25.44 -9.73 -9.85
N TYR A 381 25.30 -8.96 -8.78
CA TYR A 381 24.12 -8.99 -7.90
C TYR A 381 23.38 -7.65 -7.80
N SER A 382 23.99 -6.53 -8.19
CA SER A 382 23.30 -5.24 -8.03
C SER A 382 22.30 -4.95 -9.16
N MET A 383 21.13 -4.46 -8.77
CA MET A 383 20.14 -3.92 -9.72
C MET A 383 20.70 -2.75 -10.52
N THR A 384 21.58 -1.96 -9.92
CA THR A 384 22.27 -0.83 -10.55
C THR A 384 23.13 -1.30 -11.72
N ALA A 385 23.86 -2.42 -11.59
CA ALA A 385 24.65 -2.99 -12.68
C ALA A 385 23.77 -3.54 -13.80
N ARG A 386 22.67 -4.21 -13.48
CA ARG A 386 21.69 -4.67 -14.50
C ARG A 386 21.13 -3.50 -15.29
N ARG A 387 20.74 -2.42 -14.59
CA ARG A 387 20.22 -1.20 -15.22
C ARG A 387 21.28 -0.54 -16.10
N ALA A 388 22.51 -0.39 -15.61
CA ALA A 388 23.60 0.19 -16.38
C ALA A 388 23.94 -0.63 -17.63
N LEU A 389 23.89 -1.97 -17.56
CA LEU A 389 24.02 -2.84 -18.72
C LEU A 389 22.95 -2.53 -19.76
N MET A 390 21.69 -2.42 -19.32
CA MET A 390 20.57 -2.12 -20.21
C MET A 390 20.64 -0.71 -20.79
N ASP A 391 21.04 0.30 -20.02
CA ASP A 391 21.19 1.68 -20.50
C ASP A 391 22.32 1.80 -21.54
N LEU A 392 23.42 1.07 -21.38
CA LEU A 392 24.55 1.09 -22.31
C LEU A 392 24.28 0.31 -23.60
N THR A 393 23.59 -0.83 -23.50
CA THR A 393 23.32 -1.72 -24.65
C THR A 393 21.97 -1.45 -25.31
N LEU A 394 21.10 -0.70 -24.65
CA LEU A 394 19.68 -0.52 -25.01
C LEU A 394 18.95 -1.85 -25.17
N GLY A 395 19.36 -2.86 -24.40
CA GLY A 395 18.84 -4.23 -24.47
C GLY A 395 19.31 -5.03 -25.70
N ASP A 396 20.12 -4.46 -26.59
CA ASP A 396 20.60 -5.14 -27.79
C ASP A 396 21.88 -5.93 -27.52
N GLU A 397 21.80 -7.25 -27.71
CA GLU A 397 22.91 -8.18 -27.58
C GLU A 397 24.07 -7.87 -28.54
N ALA A 398 23.78 -7.34 -29.73
CA ALA A 398 24.79 -6.99 -30.73
C ALA A 398 25.62 -5.76 -30.32
N SER A 399 25.10 -4.95 -29.41
CA SER A 399 25.79 -3.78 -28.87
C SER A 399 26.78 -4.14 -27.74
N PHE A 400 26.78 -5.39 -27.26
CA PHE A 400 27.72 -5.85 -26.25
C PHE A 400 29.12 -6.07 -26.84
N GLY A 401 30.13 -5.38 -26.31
CA GLY A 401 31.49 -5.41 -26.85
C GLY A 401 32.61 -5.38 -25.79
N PRO A 402 33.88 -5.40 -26.24
CA PRO A 402 35.02 -5.27 -25.34
C PRO A 402 34.97 -3.92 -24.63
N GLY A 403 34.95 -3.92 -23.29
CA GLY A 403 34.87 -2.70 -22.48
C GLY A 403 33.50 -2.44 -21.85
N THR A 404 32.43 -3.10 -22.31
CA THR A 404 31.08 -2.89 -21.78
C THR A 404 31.01 -3.18 -20.28
N VAL A 405 31.65 -4.26 -19.79
CA VAL A 405 31.67 -4.57 -18.35
C VAL A 405 32.33 -3.46 -17.53
N GLN A 406 33.41 -2.85 -18.03
CA GLN A 406 34.10 -1.75 -17.36
C GLN A 406 33.29 -0.45 -17.39
N GLU A 407 32.49 -0.23 -18.43
CA GLU A 407 31.53 0.88 -18.49
C GLU A 407 30.39 0.68 -17.51
N VAL A 408 29.82 -0.54 -17.46
CA VAL A 408 28.80 -0.91 -16.48
C VAL A 408 29.33 -0.74 -15.06
N LEU A 409 30.57 -1.15 -14.78
CA LEU A 409 31.19 -0.96 -13.47
C LEU A 409 31.29 0.51 -13.10
N ARG A 410 31.80 1.35 -14.01
CA ARG A 410 31.94 2.80 -13.78
C ARG A 410 30.58 3.47 -13.56
N ALA A 411 29.57 3.13 -14.36
CA ALA A 411 28.22 3.64 -14.21
C ALA A 411 27.59 3.18 -12.89
N SER A 412 27.80 1.93 -12.49
CA SER A 412 27.29 1.37 -11.23
C SER A 412 27.94 2.03 -10.01
N GLU A 413 29.26 2.19 -10.01
CA GLU A 413 30.01 2.88 -8.94
C GLU A 413 29.58 4.36 -8.83
N ALA A 414 29.33 5.03 -9.96
CA ALA A 414 28.85 6.41 -9.99
C ALA A 414 27.41 6.53 -9.44
N ALA A 415 26.52 5.62 -9.82
CA ALA A 415 25.14 5.61 -9.35
C ALA A 415 25.07 5.31 -7.84
N VAL A 416 25.82 4.31 -7.35
CA VAL A 416 25.90 4.03 -5.89
C VAL A 416 26.43 5.26 -5.13
N ARG A 417 27.41 5.99 -5.69
CA ARG A 417 27.89 7.23 -5.06
C ARG A 417 26.82 8.32 -5.03
N ALA A 418 26.10 8.51 -6.13
CA ALA A 418 25.03 9.50 -6.21
C ALA A 418 23.88 9.19 -5.23
N ASP A 419 23.52 7.92 -5.07
CA ASP A 419 22.50 7.50 -4.11
C ASP A 419 22.94 7.81 -2.67
N VAL A 420 24.20 7.52 -2.33
CA VAL A 420 24.77 7.85 -1.01
C VAL A 420 24.82 9.36 -0.77
N GLU A 421 25.16 10.15 -1.79
CA GLU A 421 25.16 11.62 -1.71
C GLU A 421 23.74 12.17 -1.48
N ALA A 422 22.74 11.66 -2.22
CA ALA A 422 21.35 12.05 -2.04
C ALA A 422 20.80 11.67 -0.65
N GLU A 423 21.09 10.46 -0.15
CA GLU A 423 20.70 10.06 1.21
C GLU A 423 21.33 10.97 2.29
N LEU A 424 22.56 11.43 2.06
CA LEU A 424 23.23 12.37 2.95
C LEU A 424 22.53 13.73 2.95
N GLU A 425 22.19 14.26 1.77
CA GLU A 425 21.46 15.53 1.64
C GLU A 425 20.07 15.47 2.31
N ASP A 426 19.33 14.37 2.11
CA ASP A 426 18.03 14.16 2.75
C ASP A 426 18.16 14.06 4.28
N ALA A 427 19.19 13.36 4.78
CA ALA A 427 19.47 13.27 6.21
C ALA A 427 19.83 14.64 6.81
N GLU A 428 20.60 15.45 6.09
CA GLU A 428 20.92 16.83 6.49
C GLU A 428 19.68 17.73 6.51
N ALA A 429 18.82 17.64 5.50
CA ALA A 429 17.55 18.38 5.46
C ALA A 429 16.62 17.97 6.62
N ALA A 430 16.48 16.66 6.86
CA ALA A 430 15.69 16.13 7.97
C ALA A 430 16.21 16.60 9.34
N ARG A 431 17.54 16.64 9.51
CA ARG A 431 18.19 17.17 10.71
C ARG A 431 17.92 18.67 10.87
N GLY A 432 18.05 19.45 9.81
CA GLY A 432 17.72 20.88 9.83
C GLY A 432 16.26 21.14 10.24
N HIS A 433 15.31 20.38 9.70
CA HIS A 433 13.91 20.45 10.11
C HIS A 433 13.70 20.05 11.58
N ALA A 434 14.40 19.02 12.06
CA ALA A 434 14.34 18.61 13.47
C ALA A 434 14.88 19.70 14.41
N GLU A 435 15.99 20.36 14.06
CA GLU A 435 16.57 21.47 14.83
C GLU A 435 15.62 22.68 14.91
N VAL A 436 14.93 23.01 13.81
CA VAL A 436 13.90 24.07 13.80
C VAL A 436 12.74 23.72 14.74
N ARG A 437 12.26 22.46 14.73
CA ARG A 437 11.20 22.01 15.64
C ARG A 437 11.63 22.07 17.11
N ILE A 438 12.87 21.68 17.41
CA ILE A 438 13.43 21.76 18.78
C ILE A 438 13.43 23.21 19.26
N ARG A 439 13.95 24.15 18.44
CA ARG A 439 13.95 25.59 18.80
C ARG A 439 12.54 26.14 19.01
N ALA A 440 11.58 25.74 18.17
CA ALA A 440 10.18 26.15 18.33
C ALA A 440 9.58 25.60 19.64
N THR A 441 9.89 24.35 19.98
CA THR A 441 9.42 23.71 21.23
C THR A 441 10.05 24.36 22.46
N GLU A 442 11.35 24.69 22.41
CA GLU A 442 12.04 25.41 23.50
C GLU A 442 11.48 26.82 23.72
N ALA A 443 11.12 27.53 22.63
CA ALA A 443 10.48 28.84 22.73
C ALA A 443 9.09 28.73 23.40
N GLN A 444 8.28 27.75 22.97
CA GLN A 444 6.99 27.47 23.61
C GLN A 444 7.12 27.09 25.09
N LEU A 445 8.14 26.33 25.45
CA LEU A 445 8.40 25.97 26.85
C LEU A 445 8.75 27.21 27.69
N ARG A 446 9.61 28.10 27.18
CA ARG A 446 9.96 29.36 27.86
C ARG A 446 8.74 30.28 28.02
N ASP A 447 7.90 30.37 27.00
CA ASP A 447 6.66 31.15 27.08
C ASP A 447 5.68 30.54 28.11
N ALA A 448 5.58 29.22 28.19
CA ALA A 448 4.78 28.53 29.19
C ALA A 448 5.33 28.72 30.61
N GLU A 449 6.64 28.65 30.80
CA GLU A 449 7.30 28.91 32.10
C GLU A 449 7.05 30.34 32.59
N THR A 450 7.19 31.34 31.70
CA THR A 450 6.93 32.74 32.05
C THR A 450 5.44 32.99 32.34
N ALA A 451 4.53 32.36 31.59
CA ALA A 451 3.09 32.44 31.88
C ALA A 451 2.75 31.80 33.23
N ARG A 452 3.37 30.67 33.56
CA ARG A 452 3.22 30.01 34.86
C ARG A 452 3.72 30.88 36.01
N GLY A 453 4.90 31.50 35.87
CA GLY A 453 5.43 32.42 36.88
C GLY A 453 4.47 33.60 37.14
N ARG A 454 3.91 34.21 36.09
CA ARG A 454 2.90 35.28 36.23
C ARG A 454 1.63 34.81 36.92
N ALA A 455 1.19 33.58 36.65
CA ALA A 455 0.01 33.00 37.30
C ALA A 455 0.24 32.70 38.79
N GLU A 456 1.44 32.21 39.15
CA GLU A 456 1.85 31.99 40.54
C GLU A 456 1.95 33.33 41.32
N ASP A 457 2.52 34.38 40.72
CA ASP A 457 2.56 35.72 41.30
C ASP A 457 1.14 36.31 41.50
N GLN A 458 0.24 36.14 40.52
CA GLN A 458 -1.15 36.58 40.66
C GLN A 458 -1.91 35.81 41.74
N ALA A 459 -1.66 34.50 41.88
CA ALA A 459 -2.28 33.67 42.90
C ALA A 459 -1.86 34.12 44.30
N THR A 460 -0.57 34.35 44.54
CA THR A 460 -0.06 34.82 45.84
C THR A 460 -0.59 36.21 46.23
N VAL A 461 -0.69 37.14 45.28
CA VAL A 461 -1.31 38.45 45.50
C VAL A 461 -2.79 38.32 45.87
N SER A 462 -3.54 37.47 45.15
CA SER A 462 -4.96 37.23 45.42
C SER A 462 -5.21 36.59 46.80
N GLU A 463 -4.34 35.67 47.22
CA GLU A 463 -4.43 35.01 48.52
C GLU A 463 -4.15 36.00 49.66
N ALA A 464 -3.13 36.86 49.49
CA ALA A 464 -2.84 37.93 50.44
C ALA A 464 -3.99 38.94 50.57
N GLU A 465 -4.69 39.24 49.48
CA GLU A 465 -5.85 40.13 49.49
C GLU A 465 -7.06 39.49 50.18
N LEU A 466 -7.34 38.21 49.92
CA LEU A 466 -8.40 37.44 50.59
C LEU A 466 -8.16 37.33 52.10
N LEU A 467 -6.92 37.11 52.54
CA LEU A 467 -6.55 37.09 53.96
C LEU A 467 -6.79 38.45 54.64
N ARG A 468 -6.50 39.56 53.95
CA ARG A 468 -6.76 40.91 54.48
C ARG A 468 -8.26 41.22 54.59
N VAL A 469 -9.05 40.81 53.60
CA VAL A 469 -10.51 41.01 53.60
C VAL A 469 -11.18 40.20 54.70
N THR A 470 -10.82 38.92 54.84
CA THR A 470 -11.36 38.03 55.88
C THR A 470 -11.01 38.52 57.28
N ALA A 471 -9.77 38.96 57.52
CA ALA A 471 -9.37 39.53 58.81
C ALA A 471 -10.16 40.80 59.18
N ARG A 472 -10.45 41.68 58.21
CA ARG A 472 -11.30 42.87 58.43
C ARG A 472 -12.73 42.49 58.76
N VAL A 473 -13.32 41.53 58.04
CA VAL A 473 -14.68 41.04 58.31
C VAL A 473 -14.77 40.43 59.71
N ASP A 474 -13.80 39.62 60.12
CA ASP A 474 -13.79 38.98 61.44
C ASP A 474 -13.63 39.99 62.59
N ALA A 475 -12.72 40.97 62.44
CA ALA A 475 -12.52 42.01 63.46
C ALA A 475 -13.77 42.88 63.66
N THR A 476 -14.47 43.19 62.56
CA THR A 476 -15.69 44.02 62.57
C THR A 476 -16.87 43.25 63.17
N ALA A 477 -17.03 41.98 62.80
CA ALA A 477 -18.08 41.11 63.35
C ALA A 477 -17.92 40.90 64.86
N GLN A 478 -16.70 40.64 65.34
CA GLN A 478 -16.45 40.46 66.78
C GLN A 478 -16.69 41.74 67.58
N SER A 479 -16.36 42.91 67.04
CA SER A 479 -16.56 44.18 67.75
C SER A 479 -18.05 44.48 67.95
N ILE A 480 -18.87 44.23 66.93
CA ILE A 480 -20.33 44.41 66.99
C ILE A 480 -20.96 43.38 67.94
N ALA A 481 -20.54 42.11 67.87
CA ALA A 481 -21.08 41.04 68.70
C ALA A 481 -20.86 41.30 70.21
N ARG A 482 -19.66 41.74 70.60
CA ARG A 482 -19.34 42.08 72.00
C ARG A 482 -20.13 43.28 72.53
N LEU A 483 -20.40 44.27 71.68
CA LEU A 483 -21.13 45.49 72.05
C LEU A 483 -22.61 45.17 72.31
N VAL A 484 -23.22 44.37 71.44
CA VAL A 484 -24.59 43.87 71.61
C VAL A 484 -24.71 42.95 72.82
N GLY A 485 -23.76 42.02 73.01
CA GLY A 485 -23.74 41.11 74.17
C GLY A 485 -23.64 41.84 75.51
N ARG A 486 -22.78 42.86 75.61
CA ARG A 486 -22.67 43.70 76.82
C ARG A 486 -23.93 44.53 77.08
N GLY A 487 -24.55 45.07 76.04
CA GLY A 487 -25.83 45.78 76.16
C GLY A 487 -26.93 44.90 76.73
N ALA A 488 -27.08 43.67 76.21
CA ALA A 488 -28.07 42.71 76.69
C ALA A 488 -27.82 42.29 78.15
N PHE A 489 -26.56 42.10 78.55
CA PHE A 489 -26.21 41.77 79.93
C PHE A 489 -26.54 42.92 80.90
N VAL A 490 -26.21 44.17 80.55
CA VAL A 490 -26.52 45.34 81.40
C VAL A 490 -28.03 45.49 81.62
N ILE A 491 -28.84 45.29 80.57
CA ILE A 491 -30.31 45.35 80.66
C ILE A 491 -30.83 44.25 81.59
N LEU A 492 -30.36 43.01 81.44
CA LEU A 492 -30.79 41.90 82.30
C LEU A 492 -30.35 42.08 83.76
N PHE A 493 -29.13 42.58 83.98
CA PHE A 493 -28.60 42.84 85.32
C PHE A 493 -29.33 43.99 86.00
N THR A 494 -29.61 45.08 85.29
CA THR A 494 -30.40 46.20 85.86
C THR A 494 -31.83 45.79 86.17
N ALA A 495 -32.49 45.01 85.30
CA ALA A 495 -33.82 44.47 85.59
C ALA A 495 -33.83 43.60 86.85
N ALA A 496 -32.82 42.74 87.03
CA ALA A 496 -32.67 41.91 88.22
C ALA A 496 -32.38 42.74 89.48
N LEU A 497 -31.52 43.75 89.39
CA LEU A 497 -31.21 44.65 90.51
C LEU A 497 -32.43 45.44 90.96
N VAL A 498 -33.20 46.00 90.02
CA VAL A 498 -34.44 46.74 90.32
C VAL A 498 -35.46 45.82 90.98
N GLY A 499 -35.64 44.58 90.46
CA GLY A 499 -36.51 43.59 91.09
C GLY A 499 -36.08 43.22 92.51
N SER A 500 -34.77 43.19 92.77
CA SER A 500 -34.20 42.88 94.09
C SER A 500 -34.37 44.03 95.09
N VAL A 501 -34.22 45.29 94.65
CA VAL A 501 -34.43 46.47 95.50
C VAL A 501 -35.91 46.62 95.88
N ILE A 502 -36.82 46.36 94.94
CA ILE A 502 -38.27 46.39 95.21
C ILE A 502 -38.69 45.32 96.24
N SER A 503 -37.95 44.21 96.34
CA SER A 503 -38.28 43.12 97.28
C SER A 503 -37.69 43.29 98.68
N VAL A 504 -36.68 44.15 98.87
CA VAL A 504 -35.99 44.35 100.16
C VAL A 504 -36.47 45.60 100.93
N LEU A 505 -37.06 46.60 100.26
CA LEU A 505 -37.59 47.78 100.93
C LEU A 505 -39.03 47.55 101.45
N GLU A 506 -39.18 47.36 102.76
CA GLU A 506 -40.49 47.38 103.43
C GLU A 506 -41.09 48.79 103.41
N PHE A 507 -41.91 49.08 102.40
CA PHE A 507 -42.64 50.34 102.29
C PHE A 507 -43.87 50.34 103.25
N PRO A 508 -44.16 51.43 103.99
CA PRO A 508 -45.01 51.38 105.18
C PRO A 508 -46.52 51.47 104.91
N TRP A 509 -46.98 51.30 103.67
CA TRP A 509 -48.40 51.45 103.32
C TRP A 509 -48.93 50.19 102.63
N PRO A 510 -50.15 49.70 102.96
CA PRO A 510 -50.65 48.42 102.49
C PRO A 510 -51.13 48.54 101.04
N VAL A 511 -50.20 48.42 100.09
CA VAL A 511 -50.51 48.15 98.68
C VAL A 511 -50.72 46.64 98.55
N PRO A 512 -51.83 46.13 97.97
CA PRO A 512 -52.04 44.71 97.79
C PRO A 512 -50.91 44.14 96.95
N ARG A 513 -50.04 43.35 97.58
CA ARG A 513 -48.88 42.72 96.91
C ARG A 513 -49.42 41.83 95.79
N PRO A 514 -49.14 42.10 94.49
CA PRO A 514 -49.33 41.10 93.45
C PRO A 514 -48.20 40.09 93.61
N ILE A 515 -48.32 39.23 94.63
CA ILE A 515 -47.37 38.18 94.98
C ILE A 515 -47.04 37.37 93.72
N ALA A 516 -48.00 37.20 92.82
CA ALA A 516 -47.89 36.53 91.53
C ALA A 516 -46.72 37.02 90.64
N LEU A 517 -46.42 38.33 90.58
CA LEU A 517 -45.34 38.84 89.72
C LEU A 517 -43.96 38.64 90.36
N SER A 518 -43.86 38.91 91.67
CA SER A 518 -42.64 38.64 92.44
C SER A 518 -42.35 37.14 92.54
N SER A 519 -43.38 36.30 92.67
CA SER A 519 -43.24 34.86 92.69
C SER A 519 -42.97 34.31 91.29
N ALA A 520 -43.54 34.89 90.22
CA ALA A 520 -43.21 34.50 88.85
C ALA A 520 -41.77 34.86 88.47
N LEU A 521 -41.26 36.01 88.93
CA LEU A 521 -39.87 36.39 88.74
C LEU A 521 -38.92 35.50 89.56
N GLY A 522 -39.29 35.20 90.81
CA GLY A 522 -38.60 34.20 91.65
C GLY A 522 -38.61 32.81 91.02
N PHE A 523 -39.73 32.40 90.42
CA PHE A 523 -39.89 31.12 89.72
C PHE A 523 -39.09 31.07 88.41
N LEU A 524 -38.98 32.19 87.70
CA LEU A 524 -38.11 32.32 86.52
C LEU A 524 -36.62 32.20 86.91
N VAL A 525 -36.21 32.84 88.01
CA VAL A 525 -34.84 32.70 88.55
C VAL A 525 -34.59 31.26 89.01
N LEU A 526 -35.57 30.62 89.65
CA LEU A 526 -35.50 29.21 90.04
C LEU A 526 -35.41 28.28 88.81
N LEU A 527 -36.20 28.53 87.76
CA LEU A 527 -36.13 27.80 86.49
C LEU A 527 -34.78 27.99 85.80
N LEU A 528 -34.23 29.20 85.79
CA LEU A 528 -32.90 29.49 85.25
C LEU A 528 -31.79 28.81 86.08
N MET A 529 -31.93 28.75 87.41
CA MET A 529 -31.02 28.00 88.29
C MET A 529 -31.13 26.48 88.08
N LEU A 530 -32.34 25.94 87.92
CA LEU A 530 -32.57 24.52 87.63
C LEU A 530 -32.07 24.12 86.24
N ALA A 531 -32.27 24.97 85.23
CA ALA A 531 -31.71 24.76 83.89
C ALA A 531 -30.17 24.79 83.92
N ASN A 532 -29.58 25.70 84.70
CA ASN A 532 -28.13 25.74 84.93
C ASN A 532 -27.61 24.47 85.63
N LEU A 533 -28.39 23.87 86.54
CA LEU A 533 -28.02 22.65 87.25
C LEU A 533 -28.16 21.39 86.37
N VAL A 534 -29.22 21.28 85.56
CA VAL A 534 -29.53 20.08 84.77
C VAL A 534 -28.78 20.05 83.43
N LEU A 535 -28.60 21.20 82.77
CA LEU A 535 -27.98 21.29 81.44
C LEU A 535 -26.55 21.89 81.48
N GLY A 536 -26.07 22.34 82.65
CA GLY A 536 -24.75 22.96 82.80
C GLY A 536 -24.60 24.30 82.07
N THR A 537 -25.70 24.93 81.67
CA THR A 537 -25.71 26.17 80.87
C THR A 537 -25.78 27.40 81.77
N THR A 538 -24.65 28.10 81.94
CA THR A 538 -24.60 29.38 82.67
C THR A 538 -25.28 30.51 81.87
N VAL A 539 -25.75 31.58 82.51
CA VAL A 539 -26.27 32.78 81.81
C VAL A 539 -25.24 33.35 80.81
N GLN A 540 -23.95 33.15 81.10
CA GLN A 540 -22.83 33.45 80.22
C GLN A 540 -22.80 32.57 78.96
N SER A 541 -23.24 31.31 79.03
CA SER A 541 -23.34 30.42 77.88
C SER A 541 -24.48 30.86 76.95
N LEU A 542 -25.63 31.28 77.49
CA LEU A 542 -26.75 31.78 76.67
C LEU A 542 -26.38 33.05 75.91
N SER A 543 -25.67 33.98 76.57
CA SER A 543 -25.10 35.17 75.91
C SER A 543 -24.13 34.78 74.80
N ARG A 544 -23.25 33.79 75.04
CA ARG A 544 -22.31 33.29 74.02
C ARG A 544 -23.01 32.61 72.85
N THR A 545 -24.11 31.90 73.09
CA THR A 545 -24.90 31.28 72.00
C THR A 545 -25.57 32.34 71.13
N VAL A 546 -26.11 33.40 71.74
CA VAL A 546 -26.67 34.54 71.01
C VAL A 546 -25.58 35.31 70.26
N GLU A 547 -24.44 35.56 70.89
CA GLU A 547 -23.26 36.20 70.28
C GLU A 547 -22.78 35.40 69.06
N TYR A 548 -22.63 34.08 69.21
CA TYR A 548 -22.22 33.17 68.13
C TYR A 548 -23.24 33.12 66.98
N ALA A 549 -24.54 33.08 67.30
CA ALA A 549 -25.61 33.07 66.30
C ALA A 549 -25.66 34.37 65.48
N ILE A 550 -25.48 35.52 66.14
CA ILE A 550 -25.41 36.83 65.49
C ILE A 550 -24.13 36.94 64.67
N GLU A 551 -22.97 36.56 65.23
CA GLU A 551 -21.68 36.54 64.52
C GLU A 551 -21.76 35.70 63.24
N LYS A 552 -22.35 34.50 63.31
CA LYS A 552 -22.50 33.60 62.15
C LYS A 552 -23.39 34.21 61.07
N ARG A 553 -24.53 34.81 61.43
CA ARG A 553 -25.42 35.51 60.47
C ARG A 553 -24.78 36.76 59.88
N LEU A 554 -24.06 37.54 60.69
CA LEU A 554 -23.40 38.75 60.23
C LEU A 554 -22.24 38.42 59.28
N LYS A 555 -21.45 37.38 59.60
CA LYS A 555 -20.39 36.86 58.72
C LYS A 555 -20.95 36.36 57.39
N SER A 556 -22.09 35.67 57.37
CA SER A 556 -22.67 35.20 56.11
C SER A 556 -23.20 36.36 55.25
N LEU A 557 -23.80 37.37 55.86
CA LEU A 557 -24.28 38.57 55.15
C LEU A 557 -23.13 39.41 54.60
N LEU A 558 -22.09 39.66 55.40
CA LEU A 558 -20.92 40.41 54.97
C LEU A 558 -20.13 39.68 53.88
N ARG A 559 -19.96 38.34 53.99
CA ARG A 559 -19.31 37.55 52.93
C ARG A 559 -20.05 37.63 51.59
N ARG A 560 -21.39 37.65 51.60
CA ARG A 560 -22.20 37.87 50.38
C ARG A 560 -22.04 39.27 49.80
N GLN A 561 -22.03 40.30 50.64
CA GLN A 561 -21.90 41.68 50.18
C GLN A 561 -20.52 41.99 49.59
N PHE A 562 -19.46 41.37 50.11
CA PHE A 562 -18.09 41.50 49.61
C PHE A 562 -17.69 40.43 48.59
N GLY A 563 -18.61 39.57 48.14
CA GLY A 563 -18.36 38.59 47.07
C GLY A 563 -17.42 37.42 47.44
N VAL A 564 -17.24 37.13 48.74
CA VAL A 564 -16.33 36.08 49.25
C VAL A 564 -17.13 34.85 49.73
N ASP A 565 -18.18 34.48 49.00
CA ASP A 565 -18.98 33.29 49.29
C ASP A 565 -18.44 32.09 48.47
N PRO A 566 -17.85 31.05 49.09
CA PRO A 566 -17.37 29.88 48.33
C PRO A 566 -18.51 29.12 47.61
N ALA A 567 -19.77 29.39 47.95
CA ALA A 567 -20.94 28.76 47.33
C ALA A 567 -21.41 29.41 46.01
N SER A 568 -20.80 30.53 45.56
CA SER A 568 -21.12 31.13 44.24
C SER A 568 -20.15 30.70 43.13
N ARG A 569 -19.28 29.72 43.39
CA ARG A 569 -18.41 29.05 42.40
C ARG A 569 -18.71 27.55 42.32
N ALA A 570 -19.98 27.21 42.15
CA ALA A 570 -20.43 25.88 41.73
C ALA A 570 -21.14 25.99 40.39
#